data_AF-A0A7V9BF96-F1
#
_entry.id   AF-A0A7V9BF96-F1
#
_cell.length_a   1.000
_cell.length_b   1.000
_cell.length_c   1.000
_cell.angle_alpha   90.00
_cell.angle_beta   90.00
_cell.angle_gamma   90.00
#
_symmetry.space_group_name_H-M   'P 1'
#
loop_
_entity.id
_entity.type
_entity.pdbx_description
1 polymer ?
#
loop_
_entity_poly.entity_id
_entity_poly.type
_entity_poly.pdbx_seq_one_letter_code
_entity_poly.pdbx_strand_id
1 'polypeptide(L)'
;LKPLGARVSTDVFGLAATRDLGIGQLPKRIAKYVDAVYPMVYPSHYGPGEYGLADPNAVPGETVRYALSHFRRELRTSKAALIPWLQDFSYGRSYGLSDVRAQITAARQLGARGYLLWNAAGIYTPGALAPAR
;
A
#
# COMPACT_ATOMS: atom_id res chain seq x y z
N LEU A 1 3.59 -9.57 23.63
CA LEU A 1 3.71 -10.67 22.63
C LEU A 1 5.15 -11.14 22.38
N LYS A 2 6.18 -10.28 22.56
CA LYS A 2 7.60 -10.66 22.37
C LYS A 2 8.06 -11.95 23.09
N PRO A 3 7.69 -12.22 24.37
CA PRO A 3 8.07 -13.47 25.03
C PRO A 3 7.46 -14.74 24.40
N LEU A 4 6.39 -14.59 23.62
CA LEU A 4 5.72 -15.69 22.91
C LEU A 4 6.30 -15.92 21.50
N GLY A 5 7.28 -15.11 21.06
CA GLY A 5 7.82 -15.17 19.70
C GLY A 5 6.84 -14.73 18.60
N ALA A 6 5.64 -14.25 18.96
CA ALA A 6 4.63 -13.81 18.01
C ALA A 6 5.01 -12.48 17.36
N ARG A 7 4.89 -12.40 16.02
CA ARG A 7 5.05 -11.16 15.27
C ARG A 7 3.76 -10.33 15.32
N VAL A 8 3.92 -9.02 15.40
CA VAL A 8 2.83 -8.05 15.44
C VAL A 8 2.93 -7.13 14.25
N SER A 9 1.82 -6.95 13.57
CA SER A 9 1.71 -6.05 12.43
C SER A 9 0.46 -5.19 12.51
N THR A 10 0.41 -4.16 11.66
CA THR A 10 -0.71 -3.22 11.62
C THR A 10 -0.98 -2.75 10.20
N ASP A 11 -2.27 -2.72 9.86
CA ASP A 11 -2.78 -2.02 8.68
C ASP A 11 -3.04 -0.55 9.00
N VAL A 12 -2.72 0.33 8.06
CA VAL A 12 -2.97 1.77 8.16
C VAL A 12 -3.48 2.33 6.84
N PHE A 13 -4.24 3.42 6.88
CA PHE A 13 -4.73 4.10 5.68
C PHE A 13 -3.57 4.61 4.82
N GLY A 14 -3.73 4.51 3.50
CA GLY A 14 -2.68 4.86 2.54
C GLY A 14 -2.21 6.32 2.57
N LEU A 15 -2.99 7.23 3.16
CA LEU A 15 -2.63 8.64 3.34
C LEU A 15 -1.98 8.94 4.71
N ALA A 16 -1.92 7.97 5.63
CA ALA A 16 -1.42 8.16 6.99
C ALA A 16 0.07 8.56 7.07
N ALA A 17 0.87 8.24 6.04
CA ALA A 17 2.26 8.70 5.92
C ALA A 17 2.41 10.03 5.17
N THR A 18 1.34 10.50 4.52
CA THR A 18 1.31 11.77 3.78
C THR A 18 0.98 12.93 4.71
N ARG A 19 0.01 12.74 5.60
CA ARG A 19 -0.44 13.73 6.58
C ARG A 19 -1.08 13.04 7.79
N ASP A 20 -1.22 13.77 8.90
CA ASP A 20 -2.07 13.32 9.99
C ASP A 20 -3.54 13.45 9.57
N LEU A 21 -4.25 12.32 9.57
CA LEU A 21 -5.65 12.24 9.19
C LEU A 21 -6.60 12.46 10.38
N GLY A 22 -6.07 12.65 11.60
CA GLY A 22 -6.88 12.82 12.82
C GLY A 22 -7.45 11.50 13.35
N ILE A 23 -6.99 10.35 12.85
CA ILE A 23 -7.51 9.01 13.18
C ILE A 23 -6.54 8.17 14.03
N GLY A 24 -5.51 8.80 14.58
CA GLY A 24 -4.52 8.14 15.44
C GLY A 24 -3.51 7.24 14.71
N GLN A 25 -3.51 7.22 13.37
CA GLN A 25 -2.58 6.41 12.58
C GLN A 25 -1.36 7.23 12.17
N LEU A 26 -0.28 7.11 12.96
CA LEU A 26 0.98 7.82 12.74
C LEU A 26 2.10 6.80 12.46
N PRO A 27 2.41 6.48 11.19
CA PRO A 27 3.31 5.37 10.83
C PRO A 27 4.68 5.43 11.52
N LYS A 28 5.30 6.61 11.60
CA LYS A 28 6.58 6.81 12.30
C LYS A 28 6.54 6.46 13.79
N ARG A 29 5.39 6.65 14.45
CA ARG A 29 5.21 6.29 15.86
C ARG A 29 4.90 4.81 16.01
N ILE A 30 3.98 4.30 15.19
CA ILE A 30 3.53 2.91 15.20
C ILE A 30 4.68 1.95 14.88
N ALA A 31 5.50 2.27 13.89
CA ALA A 31 6.60 1.43 13.41
C ALA A 31 7.67 1.13 14.48
N LYS A 32 7.64 1.76 15.66
CA LYS A 32 8.53 1.43 16.78
C LYS A 32 8.11 0.16 17.52
N TYR A 33 6.86 -0.27 17.34
CA TYR A 33 6.22 -1.31 18.17
C TYR A 33 5.76 -2.53 17.37
N VAL A 34 5.90 -2.51 16.04
CA VAL A 34 5.44 -3.57 15.14
C VAL A 34 6.57 -4.08 14.26
N ASP A 35 6.47 -5.34 13.85
CA ASP A 35 7.39 -5.99 12.92
C ASP A 35 7.15 -5.58 11.47
N ALA A 36 5.92 -5.15 11.14
CA ALA A 36 5.54 -4.74 9.80
C ALA A 36 4.37 -3.76 9.80
N VAL A 37 4.39 -2.84 8.85
CA VAL A 37 3.32 -1.89 8.54
C VAL A 37 2.79 -2.21 7.15
N TYR A 38 1.47 -2.28 7.06
CA TYR A 38 0.74 -2.69 5.88
C TYR A 38 -0.16 -1.55 5.41
N PRO A 39 0.36 -0.59 4.63
CA PRO A 39 -0.46 0.52 4.17
C PRO A 39 -1.48 0.05 3.13
N MET A 40 -2.74 0.43 3.33
CA MET A 40 -3.85 0.21 2.39
C MET A 40 -3.81 1.28 1.29
N VAL A 41 -3.02 1.03 0.23
CA VAL A 41 -2.74 1.99 -0.84
C VAL A 41 -3.64 1.75 -2.06
N TYR A 42 -4.96 1.77 -1.86
CA TYR A 42 -5.95 1.54 -2.91
C TYR A 42 -6.15 2.81 -3.74
N PRO A 43 -5.74 2.85 -5.03
CA PRO A 43 -5.77 4.10 -5.81
C PRO A 43 -7.15 4.76 -5.89
N SER A 44 -8.22 3.95 -5.87
CA SER A 44 -9.61 4.43 -5.82
C SER A 44 -10.00 5.24 -4.57
N HIS A 45 -9.19 5.18 -3.50
CA HIS A 45 -9.46 5.86 -2.23
C HIS A 45 -8.67 7.17 -2.08
N TYR A 46 -7.96 7.59 -3.13
CA TYR A 46 -7.25 8.85 -3.21
C TYR A 46 -8.10 9.83 -4.01
N GLY A 47 -8.37 11.00 -3.42
CA GLY A 47 -9.18 12.03 -4.07
C GLY A 47 -8.45 12.69 -5.26
N PRO A 48 -9.18 13.29 -6.21
CA PRO A 48 -8.59 14.10 -7.28
C PRO A 48 -7.62 15.17 -6.73
N GLY A 49 -6.47 15.33 -7.38
CA GLY A 49 -5.41 16.26 -6.98
C GLY A 49 -4.43 15.71 -5.94
N GLU A 50 -4.71 14.57 -5.31
CA GLU A 50 -3.78 13.94 -4.37
C GLU A 50 -2.48 13.55 -5.08
N TYR A 51 -1.34 13.85 -4.47
CA TYR A 51 -0.02 13.75 -5.09
C TYR A 51 0.17 14.55 -6.39
N GLY A 52 -0.70 15.52 -6.68
CA GLY A 52 -0.70 16.26 -7.95
C GLY A 52 -1.27 15.46 -9.13
N LEU A 53 -1.92 14.33 -8.87
CA LEU A 53 -2.53 13.48 -9.88
C LEU A 53 -3.98 13.92 -10.11
N ALA A 54 -4.36 14.16 -11.37
CA ALA A 54 -5.73 14.56 -11.70
C ALA A 54 -6.76 13.49 -11.28
N ASP A 55 -6.46 12.22 -11.57
CA ASP A 55 -7.22 11.06 -11.11
C ASP A 55 -6.25 9.95 -10.66
N PRO A 56 -5.99 9.82 -9.35
CA PRO A 56 -5.15 8.76 -8.81
C PRO A 56 -5.59 7.34 -9.24
N ASN A 57 -6.89 7.10 -9.39
CA ASN A 57 -7.42 5.77 -9.73
C ASN A 57 -7.14 5.40 -11.20
N ALA A 58 -6.90 6.39 -12.06
CA ALA A 58 -6.49 6.19 -13.45
C ALA A 58 -4.99 5.90 -13.62
N VAL A 59 -4.16 6.22 -12.62
CA VAL A 59 -2.70 6.02 -12.64
C VAL A 59 -2.21 5.21 -11.43
N PRO A 60 -2.72 3.98 -11.24
CA PRO A 60 -2.59 3.23 -9.99
C PRO A 60 -1.13 2.94 -9.58
N GLY A 61 -0.24 2.72 -10.54
CA GLY A 61 1.19 2.55 -10.27
C GLY A 61 1.83 3.82 -9.68
N GLU A 62 1.48 5.00 -10.18
CA GLU A 62 2.02 6.26 -9.66
C GLU A 62 1.47 6.57 -8.27
N THR A 63 0.17 6.36 -8.04
CA THR A 63 -0.44 6.55 -6.72
C THR A 63 0.23 5.67 -5.66
N VAL A 64 0.43 4.38 -5.96
CA VAL A 64 1.15 3.46 -5.06
C VAL A 64 2.60 3.90 -4.87
N ARG A 65 3.29 4.34 -5.93
CA ARG A 65 4.67 4.85 -5.83
C ARG A 65 4.75 6.06 -4.90
N TYR A 66 3.86 7.04 -5.03
CA TYR A 66 3.86 8.20 -4.14
C TYR A 66 3.57 7.79 -2.70
N ALA A 67 2.49 7.05 -2.45
CA ALA A 67 2.12 6.61 -1.12
C ALA A 67 3.26 5.84 -0.41
N LEU A 68 3.86 4.86 -1.08
CA LEU A 68 4.95 4.08 -0.49
C LEU A 68 6.24 4.87 -0.32
N SER A 69 6.48 5.91 -1.12
CA SER A 69 7.61 6.82 -0.91
C SER A 69 7.47 7.59 0.40
N HIS A 70 6.24 8.02 0.73
CA HIS A 70 5.92 8.61 2.03
C HIS A 70 6.13 7.62 3.18
N PHE A 71 5.59 6.40 3.07
CA PHE A 71 5.80 5.37 4.09
C PHE A 71 7.28 5.03 4.29
N ARG A 72 8.03 4.83 3.22
CA ARG A 72 9.48 4.55 3.30
C ARG A 72 10.23 5.65 4.03
N ARG A 73 9.85 6.92 3.85
CA ARG A 73 10.44 8.05 4.56
C ARG A 73 10.12 8.01 6.06
N GLU A 74 8.87 7.75 6.44
CA GLU A 74 8.44 7.68 7.83
C GLU A 74 9.03 6.48 8.58
N LEU A 75 9.26 5.38 7.87
CA LEU A 75 9.80 4.13 8.42
C LEU A 75 11.34 4.05 8.36
N ARG A 76 12.05 5.07 7.83
CA ARG A 76 13.49 4.99 7.53
C ARG A 76 14.39 4.61 8.72
N THR A 77 13.98 4.92 9.95
CA THR A 77 14.72 4.60 11.19
C THR A 77 14.14 3.41 11.94
N SER A 78 13.10 2.76 11.41
CA SER A 78 12.46 1.58 11.99
C SER A 78 13.00 0.30 11.36
N LYS A 79 12.88 -0.81 12.08
CA LYS A 79 13.08 -2.17 11.57
C LYS A 79 11.81 -2.79 10.96
N ALA A 80 10.66 -2.11 11.07
CA ALA A 80 9.39 -2.60 10.56
C ALA A 80 9.44 -2.77 9.04
N ALA A 81 8.98 -3.91 8.54
CA ALA A 81 8.83 -4.15 7.12
C ALA A 81 7.69 -3.29 6.54
N LEU A 82 7.87 -2.82 5.31
CA LEU A 82 6.82 -2.17 4.52
C LEU A 82 6.23 -3.18 3.54
N ILE A 83 4.95 -3.53 3.70
CA ILE A 83 4.25 -4.54 2.89
C ILE A 83 2.85 -4.02 2.54
N PRO A 84 2.64 -3.35 1.40
CA PRO A 84 1.35 -2.76 1.06
C PRO A 84 0.25 -3.77 0.78
N TRP A 85 -0.99 -3.39 1.10
CA TRP A 85 -2.18 -3.90 0.44
C TRP A 85 -2.45 -3.10 -0.83
N LEU A 86 -2.54 -3.82 -1.95
CA LEU A 86 -2.82 -3.28 -3.29
C LEU A 86 -4.25 -3.60 -3.69
N GLN A 87 -4.84 -2.73 -4.52
CA GLN A 87 -6.21 -2.88 -5.00
C GLN A 87 -6.26 -3.90 -6.14
N ASP A 88 -7.21 -4.85 -6.06
CA ASP A 88 -7.55 -5.78 -7.13
C ASP A 88 -9.08 -5.85 -7.32
N PHE A 89 -9.75 -4.70 -7.20
CA PHE A 89 -11.19 -4.54 -7.40
C PHE A 89 -11.50 -3.27 -8.19
N SER A 90 -12.69 -3.23 -8.79
CA SER A 90 -13.21 -2.07 -9.52
C SER A 90 -14.01 -1.17 -8.59
N TYR A 91 -13.66 0.12 -8.54
CA TYR A 91 -14.41 1.17 -7.85
C TYR A 91 -14.19 2.48 -8.59
N GLY A 92 -15.26 3.13 -9.06
CA GLY A 92 -15.17 4.35 -9.90
C GLY A 92 -14.70 4.11 -11.35
N ARG A 93 -13.97 3.02 -11.63
CA ARG A 93 -13.61 2.56 -12.99
C ARG A 93 -13.38 1.04 -13.02
N SER A 94 -13.37 0.47 -14.23
CA SER A 94 -12.98 -0.93 -14.43
C SER A 94 -11.47 -1.09 -14.18
N TYR A 95 -11.13 -2.06 -13.34
CA TYR A 95 -9.78 -2.36 -12.91
C TYR A 95 -9.35 -3.72 -13.49
N GLY A 96 -8.17 -3.78 -14.08
CA GLY A 96 -7.69 -4.98 -14.77
C GLY A 96 -6.22 -5.31 -14.53
N LEU A 97 -5.72 -6.28 -15.30
CA LEU A 97 -4.38 -6.85 -15.12
C LEU A 97 -3.26 -5.80 -15.19
N SER A 98 -3.35 -4.83 -16.09
CA SER A 98 -2.38 -3.75 -16.21
C SER A 98 -2.35 -2.88 -14.96
N ASP A 99 -3.50 -2.59 -14.37
CA ASP A 99 -3.62 -1.76 -13.17
C ASP A 99 -3.00 -2.47 -11.95
N VAL A 100 -3.29 -3.77 -11.78
CA VAL A 100 -2.71 -4.60 -10.71
C VAL A 100 -1.20 -4.71 -10.86
N ARG A 101 -0.70 -5.00 -12.07
CA ARG A 101 0.74 -5.10 -12.34
C ARG A 101 1.49 -3.78 -12.17
N ALA A 102 0.86 -2.66 -12.50
CA ALA A 102 1.46 -1.34 -12.28
C ALA A 102 1.73 -1.08 -10.79
N GLN A 103 0.76 -1.42 -9.92
CA GLN A 103 0.93 -1.31 -8.47
C GLN A 103 2.02 -2.26 -7.93
N ILE A 104 2.01 -3.52 -8.36
CA ILE A 104 3.02 -4.52 -7.96
C ILE A 104 4.43 -4.04 -8.36
N THR A 105 4.56 -3.51 -9.58
CA THR A 105 5.83 -2.97 -10.08
C THR A 105 6.29 -1.79 -9.23
N ALA A 106 5.40 -0.85 -8.91
CA ALA A 106 5.70 0.28 -8.04
C ALA A 106 6.14 -0.16 -6.64
N ALA A 107 5.44 -1.13 -6.03
CA ALA A 107 5.81 -1.69 -4.73
C ALA A 107 7.21 -2.31 -4.74
N ARG A 108 7.53 -3.10 -5.78
CA ARG A 108 8.86 -3.70 -5.97
C ARG A 108 9.95 -2.65 -6.15
N GLN A 109 9.73 -1.65 -7.01
CA GLN A 109 10.69 -0.58 -7.27
C GLN A 109 11.01 0.24 -6.01
N LEU A 110 10.06 0.38 -5.08
CA LEU A 110 10.29 1.07 -3.81
C LEU A 110 10.91 0.20 -2.71
N GLY A 111 11.17 -1.06 -2.98
CA GLY A 111 11.80 -1.98 -2.05
C GLY A 111 10.85 -2.48 -0.96
N ALA A 112 9.53 -2.51 -1.24
CA ALA A 112 8.59 -3.19 -0.36
C ALA A 112 9.02 -4.66 -0.21
N ARG A 113 8.86 -5.21 1.00
CA ARG A 113 9.29 -6.60 1.32
C ARG A 113 8.36 -7.66 0.73
N GLY A 114 7.25 -7.22 0.16
CA GLY A 114 6.20 -8.02 -0.44
C GLY A 114 5.01 -7.12 -0.76
N TYR A 115 3.87 -7.72 -1.05
CA TYR A 115 2.58 -7.03 -1.16
C TYR A 115 1.47 -8.04 -0.91
N LEU A 116 0.28 -7.53 -0.62
CA LEU A 116 -0.96 -8.29 -0.53
C LEU A 116 -1.95 -7.72 -1.55
N LEU A 117 -2.83 -8.56 -2.10
CA LEU A 117 -3.91 -8.11 -2.98
C LEU A 117 -5.22 -8.13 -2.20
N TRP A 118 -5.98 -7.04 -2.27
CA TRP A 118 -7.28 -6.93 -1.65
C TRP A 118 -8.40 -6.90 -2.69
N ASN A 119 -9.40 -7.77 -2.50
CA ASN A 119 -10.70 -7.70 -3.14
C ASN A 119 -11.74 -8.34 -2.19
N ALA A 120 -12.76 -7.58 -1.80
CA ALA A 120 -13.78 -8.03 -0.85
C ALA A 120 -14.61 -9.23 -1.35
N ALA A 121 -14.72 -9.42 -2.67
CA ALA A 121 -15.39 -10.58 -3.27
C ALA A 121 -14.51 -11.85 -3.27
N GLY A 122 -13.23 -11.74 -2.90
CA GLY A 122 -12.28 -12.85 -2.98
C GLY A 122 -11.91 -13.28 -4.40
N ILE A 123 -12.25 -12.48 -5.40
CA ILE A 123 -11.95 -12.75 -6.82
C ILE A 123 -10.74 -11.92 -7.22
N TYR A 124 -9.66 -12.58 -7.64
CA TYR A 124 -8.40 -11.91 -7.99
C TYR A 124 -8.14 -11.97 -9.49
N THR A 125 -7.49 -10.94 -10.03
CA THR A 125 -7.23 -10.82 -11.46
C THR A 125 -6.31 -11.95 -11.95
N PRO A 126 -6.77 -12.80 -12.90
CA PRO A 126 -5.95 -13.88 -13.43
C PRO A 126 -4.64 -13.37 -14.04
N GLY A 127 -3.53 -14.05 -13.73
CA GLY A 127 -2.19 -13.69 -14.24
C GLY A 127 -1.53 -12.50 -13.54
N ALA A 128 -2.15 -11.89 -12.53
CA ALA A 128 -1.55 -10.80 -11.74
C ALA A 128 -0.28 -11.24 -10.98
N LEU A 129 -0.27 -12.47 -10.48
CA LEU A 129 0.85 -13.06 -9.72
C LEU A 129 1.81 -13.91 -10.58
N ALA A 130 1.53 -14.05 -11.87
CA ALA A 130 2.43 -14.77 -12.76
C ALA A 130 3.79 -14.03 -12.84
N PRO A 131 4.92 -14.75 -12.97
CA PRO A 131 6.22 -14.14 -13.23
C PRO A 131 6.13 -13.21 -14.44
N ALA A 132 6.92 -12.12 -14.42
CA ALA A 132 7.14 -11.35 -15.63
C ALA A 132 7.76 -12.30 -16.67
N ARG A 133 7.14 -12.41 -17.84
CA ARG A 133 7.71 -13.12 -18.99
C ARG A 133 8.81 -12.31 -19.62
#